data_AF-A0ABD0ZZE2-F1
#
_entry.id   AF-A0ABD0ZZE2-F1
#
_cell.length_a   1.000
_cell.length_b   1.000
_cell.length_c   1.000
_cell.angle_alpha   90.00
_cell.angle_beta   90.00
_cell.angle_gamma   90.00
#
_symmetry.space_group_name_H-M   'P 1'
#
loop_
_entity.id
_entity.type
_entity.pdbx_description
1 polymer ?
#
loop_
_entity_poly.entity_id
_entity_poly.type
_entity_poly.pdbx_seq_one_letter_code
_entity_poly.pdbx_strand_id
1 'polypeptide(L)'
;MTFPSTINKFQVKGDVIDFDADLENRTCSCRKFQLSKIPCKHAIKGALERDIEIHTLADELYTTTAWRAAYEESINPIAVPEDEWHVPPIVEDDKVLPPATRRRPGRSKQRRYEIVEDKIRSSKGMPI
;
A
#
# COMPACT_ATOMS: atom_id res chain seq x y z
N MET A 1 1.63 -19.43 -3.39
CA MET A 1 2.88 -20.19 -3.59
C MET A 1 3.77 -19.45 -4.58
N THR A 2 5.01 -19.88 -4.79
CA THR A 2 5.99 -19.27 -5.69
C THR A 2 6.72 -20.40 -6.40
N PHE A 3 6.94 -20.24 -7.69
CA PHE A 3 7.54 -21.25 -8.55
C PHE A 3 8.70 -20.58 -9.29
N PRO A 4 9.96 -20.97 -9.01
CA PRO A 4 11.10 -20.42 -9.71
C PRO A 4 11.12 -20.94 -11.15
N SER A 5 11.07 -20.04 -12.12
CA SER A 5 11.16 -20.38 -13.55
C SER A 5 12.61 -20.34 -14.03
N THR A 6 13.42 -19.40 -13.52
CA THR A 6 14.86 -19.28 -13.75
C THR A 6 15.53 -18.66 -12.52
N ILE A 7 16.81 -18.32 -12.59
CA ILE A 7 17.51 -17.71 -11.46
C ILE A 7 16.82 -16.40 -11.00
N ASN A 8 16.43 -15.51 -11.91
CA ASN A 8 15.83 -14.23 -11.54
C ASN A 8 14.33 -14.12 -11.81
N LYS A 9 13.68 -15.16 -12.35
CA LYS A 9 12.26 -15.15 -12.71
C LYS A 9 11.45 -16.10 -11.86
N PHE A 10 10.33 -15.59 -11.36
CA PHE A 10 9.44 -16.29 -10.43
C PHE A 10 7.99 -16.12 -10.88
N GLN A 11 7.25 -17.23 -10.88
CA GLN A 11 5.80 -17.22 -10.99
C GLN A 11 5.19 -17.26 -9.58
N VAL A 12 4.48 -16.21 -9.21
CA VAL A 12 3.84 -16.04 -7.90
C VAL A 12 2.35 -16.30 -8.03
N LYS A 13 1.83 -17.31 -7.32
CA LYS A 13 0.38 -17.55 -7.31
C LYS A 13 -0.37 -16.46 -6.56
N GLY A 14 -1.32 -15.85 -7.24
CA GLY A 14 -2.34 -15.00 -6.63
C GLY A 14 -3.65 -15.76 -6.43
N ASP A 15 -4.65 -15.07 -5.89
CA ASP A 15 -5.94 -15.68 -5.56
C ASP A 15 -6.81 -15.94 -6.81
N VAL A 16 -6.67 -15.10 -7.83
CA VAL A 16 -7.45 -15.15 -9.08
C VAL A 16 -6.55 -15.34 -10.29
N ILE A 17 -5.39 -14.66 -10.30
CA ILE A 17 -4.41 -14.72 -11.38
C ILE A 17 -3.01 -14.90 -10.79
N ASP A 18 -2.17 -15.62 -11.52
CA ASP A 18 -0.76 -15.76 -11.21
C ASP A 18 0.02 -14.57 -11.79
N PHE A 19 1.18 -14.26 -11.18
CA PHE A 19 2.00 -13.13 -11.55
C PHE A 19 3.45 -13.52 -11.76
N ASP A 20 3.99 -13.20 -12.92
CA ASP A 20 5.42 -13.31 -13.18
C ASP A 20 6.18 -12.09 -12.66
N ALA A 21 7.28 -12.33 -11.96
CA ALA A 21 8.22 -11.32 -11.47
C ALA A 21 9.64 -11.66 -11.94
N ASP A 22 10.34 -10.66 -12.47
CA ASP A 22 11.74 -10.75 -12.88
C ASP A 22 12.55 -9.74 -12.07
N LEU A 23 13.43 -10.25 -11.21
CA LEU A 23 14.23 -9.45 -10.28
C LEU A 23 15.38 -8.73 -10.99
N GLU A 24 15.91 -9.31 -12.06
CA GLU A 24 17.04 -8.74 -12.82
C GLU A 24 16.58 -7.57 -13.68
N ASN A 25 15.50 -7.77 -14.43
CA ASN A 25 14.89 -6.71 -15.22
C ASN A 25 14.03 -5.74 -14.38
N ARG A 26 13.89 -5.99 -13.07
CA ARG A 26 13.05 -5.20 -12.14
C ARG A 26 11.60 -5.04 -12.65
N THR A 27 11.01 -6.11 -13.16
CA THR A 27 9.66 -6.10 -13.73
C THR A 27 8.73 -7.08 -13.03
N CYS A 28 7.43 -6.77 -13.06
CA CYS A 28 6.39 -7.72 -12.68
C CYS A 28 5.17 -7.53 -13.58
N SER A 29 4.48 -8.62 -13.89
CA SER A 29 3.18 -8.63 -14.59
C SER A 29 2.12 -7.76 -13.89
N CYS A 30 2.22 -7.55 -12.58
CA CYS A 30 1.34 -6.63 -11.85
C CYS A 30 1.64 -5.13 -12.11
N ARG A 31 2.69 -4.82 -12.86
CA ARG A 31 3.20 -3.49 -13.24
C ARG A 31 3.65 -2.57 -12.10
N LYS A 32 3.34 -2.92 -10.84
CA LYS A 32 3.68 -2.09 -9.68
C LYS A 32 5.19 -1.93 -9.53
N PHE A 33 5.99 -2.95 -9.84
CA PHE A 33 7.45 -2.84 -9.76
C PHE A 33 7.99 -1.79 -10.73
N GLN A 34 7.54 -1.81 -11.98
CA GLN A 34 7.94 -0.85 -13.00
C GLN A 34 7.47 0.58 -12.70
N LEU A 35 6.23 0.73 -12.24
CA LEU A 35 5.61 2.04 -11.99
C LEU A 35 6.14 2.71 -10.73
N SER A 36 6.20 1.96 -9.63
CA SER A 36 6.67 2.50 -8.36
C SER A 36 8.19 2.47 -8.21
N LYS A 37 8.90 1.77 -9.11
CA LYS A 37 10.36 1.62 -9.06
C LYS A 37 10.86 1.02 -7.72
N ILE A 38 9.95 0.37 -7.01
CA ILE A 38 10.14 -0.33 -5.73
C ILE A 38 9.59 -1.75 -5.91
N PRO A 39 10.25 -2.78 -5.35
CA PRO A 39 9.79 -4.16 -5.48
C PRO A 39 8.35 -4.31 -4.97
N CYS A 40 7.49 -4.87 -5.83
CA CYS A 40 6.11 -5.19 -5.47
C CYS A 40 6.05 -6.45 -4.59
N LYS A 41 4.88 -6.75 -3.98
CA LYS A 41 4.69 -7.95 -3.15
C LYS A 41 5.12 -9.28 -3.82
N HIS A 42 5.03 -9.37 -5.14
CA HIS A 42 5.45 -10.55 -5.90
C HIS A 42 6.98 -10.62 -6.05
N ALA A 43 7.62 -9.49 -6.39
CA ALA A 43 9.07 -9.39 -6.47
C ALA A 43 9.73 -9.61 -5.10
N ILE A 44 9.17 -9.02 -4.03
CA ILE A 44 9.62 -9.25 -2.64
C ILE A 44 9.61 -10.75 -2.32
N LYS A 45 8.56 -11.45 -2.73
CA LYS A 45 8.45 -12.88 -2.47
C LYS A 45 9.54 -13.68 -3.19
N GLY A 46 9.80 -13.39 -4.46
CA GLY A 46 10.91 -14.02 -5.20
C GLY A 46 12.28 -13.67 -4.62
N ALA A 47 12.47 -12.44 -4.15
CA ALA A 47 13.71 -12.00 -3.52
C ALA A 47 14.01 -12.78 -2.23
N LEU A 48 12.99 -12.97 -1.38
CA LEU A 48 13.10 -13.77 -0.16
C LEU A 48 13.45 -15.24 -0.44
N GLU A 49 12.96 -15.81 -1.54
CA GLU A 49 13.31 -17.19 -1.91
C GLU A 49 14.77 -17.35 -2.35
N ARG A 50 15.42 -16.27 -2.77
CA ARG A 50 16.84 -16.27 -3.18
C ARG A 50 17.75 -15.57 -2.21
N ASP A 51 17.25 -15.24 -1.03
CA ASP A 51 17.99 -14.51 -0.01
C ASP A 51 18.62 -13.21 -0.55
N ILE A 52 17.90 -12.56 -1.49
CA ILE A 52 18.29 -11.27 -2.04
C ILE A 52 17.76 -10.18 -1.12
N GLU A 53 18.65 -9.28 -0.72
CA GLU A 53 18.28 -8.13 0.08
C GLU A 53 17.32 -7.21 -0.70
N ILE A 54 16.10 -7.06 -0.20
CA ILE A 54 14.99 -6.36 -0.89
C ILE A 54 15.37 -4.91 -1.22
N HIS A 55 16.16 -4.25 -0.36
CA HIS A 55 16.58 -2.86 -0.56
C HIS A 55 17.41 -2.67 -1.83
N THR A 56 18.19 -3.67 -2.24
CA THR A 56 19.01 -3.63 -3.47
C THR A 56 18.18 -3.63 -4.75
N LEU A 57 16.92 -4.06 -4.67
CA LEU A 57 15.99 -4.10 -5.80
C LEU A 57 15.24 -2.78 -6.02
N ALA A 58 15.30 -1.85 -5.07
CA ALA A 58 14.76 -0.51 -5.24
C ALA A 58 15.60 0.29 -6.25
N ASP A 59 14.97 1.20 -6.97
CA ASP A 59 15.64 2.11 -7.89
C ASP A 59 16.55 3.10 -7.15
N GLU A 60 17.63 3.51 -7.81
CA GLU A 60 18.63 4.43 -7.26
C GLU A 60 18.01 5.77 -6.85
N LEU A 61 16.90 6.16 -7.48
CA LEU A 61 16.13 7.36 -7.13
C LEU A 61 15.68 7.41 -5.66
N TYR A 62 15.58 6.25 -4.99
CA TYR A 62 15.21 6.15 -3.58
C TYR A 62 16.40 6.12 -2.61
N THR A 63 17.62 6.33 -3.11
CA THR A 63 18.81 6.39 -2.26
C THR A 63 18.96 7.78 -1.64
N THR A 64 19.58 7.82 -0.46
CA THR A 64 19.90 9.09 0.22
C THR A 64 20.87 9.93 -0.60
N THR A 65 21.73 9.30 -1.40
CA THR A 65 22.65 9.96 -2.33
C THR A 65 21.89 10.65 -3.45
N ALA A 66 20.94 9.97 -4.11
CA ALA A 66 20.11 10.58 -5.15
C ALA A 66 19.24 11.70 -4.61
N TRP A 67 18.64 11.50 -3.43
CA TRP A 67 17.87 12.55 -2.75
C TRP A 67 18.73 13.78 -2.44
N ARG A 68 19.92 13.60 -1.87
CA ARG A 68 20.81 14.74 -1.56
C ARG A 68 21.24 15.48 -2.83
N ALA A 69 21.55 14.77 -3.91
CA ALA A 69 21.90 15.38 -5.19
C ALA A 69 20.72 16.17 -5.79
N ALA A 70 19.49 15.64 -5.70
CA ALA A 70 18.29 16.32 -6.21
C ALA A 70 17.98 17.64 -5.47
N TYR A 71 18.39 17.75 -4.21
CA TYR A 71 18.18 18.93 -3.35
C TYR A 71 19.51 19.62 -2.98
N GLU A 72 20.57 19.40 -3.74
CA GLU A 72 21.87 20.03 -3.50
C GLU A 72 21.81 21.54 -3.78
N GLU A 73 21.04 21.92 -4.79
CA GLU A 73 20.79 23.31 -5.13
C GLU A 73 19.69 23.93 -4.27
N SER A 74 19.74 25.26 -4.13
CA SER A 74 18.73 25.99 -3.37
C SER A 74 17.40 26.00 -4.11
N ILE A 75 16.32 25.61 -3.41
CA ILE A 75 14.97 25.87 -3.87
C ILE A 75 14.71 27.36 -3.67
N ASN A 76 14.77 28.11 -4.77
CA ASN A 76 14.54 29.54 -4.73
C ASN A 76 13.08 29.83 -4.33
N PRO A 77 12.84 30.77 -3.41
CA PRO A 77 11.49 31.19 -3.09
C PRO A 77 10.82 31.81 -4.34
N ILE A 78 9.51 31.68 -4.41
CA ILE A 78 8.72 32.46 -5.37
C ILE A 78 8.92 33.94 -5.00
N ALA A 79 9.39 34.74 -5.97
CA ALA A 79 9.74 36.14 -5.73
C ALA A 79 8.52 37.01 -5.36
N VAL A 80 7.33 36.55 -5.75
CA VAL A 80 6.06 37.22 -5.46
C VAL A 80 5.57 36.76 -4.08
N PRO A 81 5.37 37.69 -3.12
CA PRO A 81 4.73 37.39 -1.85
C PRO A 81 3.36 36.73 -2.06
N GLU A 82 2.96 35.85 -1.15
CA GLU A 82 1.66 35.16 -1.23
C GLU A 82 0.48 36.14 -1.32
N ASP A 83 0.57 37.27 -0.62
CA ASP A 83 -0.43 38.34 -0.63
C ASP A 83 -0.61 39.02 -2.00
N GLU A 84 0.37 38.87 -2.89
CA GLU A 84 0.36 39.44 -4.25
C GLU A 84 0.01 38.39 -5.32
N TRP A 85 -0.31 37.14 -4.92
CA TRP A 85 -0.66 36.11 -5.89
C TRP A 85 -2.00 36.40 -6.56
N HIS A 86 -1.98 36.49 -7.90
CA HIS A 86 -3.19 36.60 -8.70
C HIS A 86 -3.88 35.24 -8.82
N VAL A 87 -4.78 34.92 -7.89
CA VAL A 87 -5.64 33.75 -7.96
C VAL A 87 -6.85 34.07 -8.85
N PRO A 88 -7.11 33.30 -9.93
CA PRO A 88 -8.30 33.51 -10.76
C PRO A 88 -9.60 33.37 -9.94
N PRO A 89 -10.65 34.18 -10.19
CA PRO A 89 -11.90 34.12 -9.44
C PRO A 89 -12.52 32.72 -9.41
N ILE A 90 -12.38 31.96 -10.50
CA ILE A 90 -12.87 30.58 -10.58
C ILE A 90 -12.22 29.63 -9.56
N VAL A 91 -10.98 29.87 -9.16
CA VAL A 91 -10.25 29.08 -8.16
C VAL A 91 -10.55 29.61 -6.75
N GLU A 92 -10.61 30.92 -6.60
CA GLU A 92 -10.93 31.58 -5.31
C GLU A 92 -12.36 31.25 -4.84
N ASP A 93 -13.31 31.16 -5.78
CA ASP A 93 -14.70 30.78 -5.52
C ASP A 93 -14.92 29.27 -5.40
N ASP A 94 -13.92 28.44 -5.78
CA ASP A 94 -14.05 26.99 -5.76
C ASP A 94 -14.02 26.46 -4.32
N LYS A 95 -15.13 25.86 -3.88
CA LYS A 95 -15.25 25.25 -2.55
C LYS A 95 -14.86 23.78 -2.63
N VAL A 96 -13.60 23.49 -2.31
CA VAL A 96 -13.12 22.11 -2.13
C VAL A 96 -13.76 21.49 -0.89
N LEU A 97 -14.85 20.76 -1.08
CA LEU A 97 -15.48 20.00 -0.01
C LEU A 97 -14.65 18.77 0.35
N PRO A 98 -14.58 18.38 1.63
CA PRO A 98 -13.95 17.12 1.99
C PRO A 98 -14.67 15.96 1.29
N PRO A 99 -13.96 14.85 0.98
CA PRO A 99 -14.59 13.67 0.41
C PRO A 99 -15.78 13.23 1.28
N ALA A 100 -16.89 12.84 0.64
CA ALA A 100 -18.03 12.32 1.36
C ALA A 100 -17.60 11.08 2.17
N THR A 101 -17.59 11.20 3.50
CA THR A 101 -17.25 10.08 4.38
C THR A 101 -18.53 9.40 4.86
N ARG A 102 -18.55 8.06 4.79
CA ARG A 102 -19.59 7.24 5.45
C ARG A 102 -18.94 6.51 6.60
N ARG A 103 -19.50 6.63 7.82
CA ARG A 103 -19.11 5.74 8.93
C ARG A 103 -19.37 4.31 8.49
N ARG A 104 -18.34 3.46 8.51
CA ARG A 104 -18.52 2.03 8.28
C ARG A 104 -19.50 1.50 9.35
N PRO A 105 -20.38 0.55 9.00
CA PRO A 105 -21.18 -0.14 10.00
C PRO A 105 -20.26 -0.62 11.12
N GLY A 106 -20.67 -0.38 12.37
CA GLY A 106 -19.92 -0.85 13.53
C GLY A 106 -19.76 -2.37 13.49
N ARG A 107 -18.77 -2.90 14.21
CA ARG A 107 -18.60 -4.34 14.36
C ARG A 107 -19.91 -4.95 14.89
N SER A 108 -20.47 -5.92 14.16
CA SER A 108 -21.62 -6.67 14.66
C SER A 108 -21.26 -7.28 16.02
N LYS A 109 -22.09 -7.08 17.04
CA LYS A 109 -21.93 -7.76 18.32
C LYS A 109 -21.96 -9.26 18.05
N GLN A 110 -20.82 -9.94 18.19
CA GLN A 110 -20.78 -11.40 18.22
C GLN A 110 -21.49 -11.82 19.51
N ARG A 111 -22.59 -12.57 19.39
CA ARG A 111 -23.18 -13.21 20.56
C ARG A 111 -22.15 -14.20 21.10
N ARG A 112 -21.92 -14.18 22.41
CA ARG A 112 -21.12 -15.22 23.07
C ARG A 112 -21.77 -16.58 22.80
N TYR A 113 -20.97 -17.59 22.50
CA TYR A 113 -21.48 -18.96 22.46
C TYR A 113 -22.02 -19.32 23.84
N GLU A 114 -23.31 -19.63 23.93
CA GLU A 114 -23.93 -20.13 25.15
C GLU A 114 -23.26 -21.44 25.55
N ILE A 115 -22.73 -21.48 26.77
CA ILE A 115 -22.23 -22.73 27.36
C ILE A 115 -23.42 -23.61 27.75
N VAL A 116 -23.16 -24.90 27.98
CA VAL A 116 -24.21 -25.87 28.34
C VAL A 116 -25.02 -25.38 29.56
N GLU A 117 -24.36 -24.73 30.51
CA GLU A 117 -24.98 -24.13 31.70
C GLU A 117 -25.94 -22.99 31.36
N ASP A 118 -25.62 -22.15 30.38
CA ASP A 118 -26.48 -21.05 29.92
C ASP A 118 -27.78 -21.61 29.31
N LYS A 119 -27.67 -22.70 28.54
CA LYS A 119 -28.83 -23.39 27.96
C LYS A 119 -29.71 -24.04 29.02
N ILE A 120 -29.10 -24.62 30.06
CA ILE A 120 -29.83 -25.23 31.19
C ILE A 120 -30.52 -24.15 32.04
N ARG A 121 -29.91 -22.99 32.25
CA ARG A 121 -30.54 -21.86 32.95
C ARG A 121 -31.72 -21.29 32.15
N SER A 122 -31.55 -21.15 30.84
CA SER A 122 -32.59 -20.67 29.91
C SER A 122 -33.81 -21.61 29.86
N SER A 123 -33.59 -22.93 29.80
CA SER A 123 -34.69 -23.91 29.81
C SER A 123 -35.43 -24.01 31.14
N LYS A 124 -34.80 -23.57 32.24
CA LYS A 124 -35.39 -23.55 33.59
C LYS A 124 -36.00 -22.20 33.97
N GLY A 125 -35.98 -21.19 33.09
CA GLY A 125 -36.60 -19.89 33.33
C GLY A 125 -35.99 -19.08 34.49
N MET A 126 -34.73 -19.34 34.85
CA MET A 126 -34.04 -18.62 35.93
C MET A 126 -33.52 -17.27 35.39
N PRO A 127 -33.64 -16.13 36.12
CA PRO A 127 -33.10 -14.86 35.64
C PRO A 127 -31.57 -14.91 35.53
N ILE A 128 -31.03 -14.07 34.62
CA ILE A 128 -29.58 -13.90 34.38
C ILE A 128 -28.90 -13.37 35.65
#